data_AF-A0A956ZRC7-F1
#
_entry.id   AF-A0A956ZRC7-F1
#
_cell.length_a   1.000
_cell.length_b   1.000
_cell.length_c   1.000
_cell.angle_alpha   90.00
_cell.angle_beta   90.00
_cell.angle_gamma   90.00
#
_symmetry.space_group_name_H-M   'P 1'
#
loop_
_entity.id
_entity.type
_entity.pdbx_description
1 polymer ?
#
loop_
_entity_poly.entity_id
_entity_poly.type
_entity_poly.pdbx_seq_one_letter_code
_entity_poly.pdbx_strand_id
1 'polypeptide(L)'
;MKSASVYIWSNSDIGDSGLESLRPLLAHMSGHVAILPSNMEHDDARAQGVAGMLPDDATAHIKVPMTGTAARRAFLTPSVLGHWIDRPVLAADATMSAVTLPQDIAQASHRIVVLTVDEWYRPGPFILDLPARFIHPRQRMRLLASSERGAVAAEVASAFVYDLCVIVHIDVDEGRQMVIATTDAIAAELMALALSELATGVPRGFTGPWEDLVVQRATELELGVVLPQQIRLIVGGAAANDPWSMGMIEHVRMRLGIPKHIANLP
;
A
#
# COMPACT_ATOMS: atom_id res chain seq x y z
N MET A 1 0.26 14.68 -18.44
CA MET A 1 1.16 13.54 -18.14
C MET A 1 1.01 13.21 -16.68
N LYS A 2 0.65 11.96 -16.33
CA LYS A 2 0.48 11.53 -14.93
C LYS A 2 1.85 11.54 -14.24
N SER A 3 1.91 12.05 -13.02
CA SER A 3 3.12 12.07 -12.20
C SER A 3 2.77 11.71 -10.76
N ALA A 4 3.57 10.86 -10.14
CA ALA A 4 3.45 10.51 -8.72
C ALA A 4 4.43 11.33 -7.90
N SER A 5 3.96 11.85 -6.77
CA SER A 5 4.80 12.44 -5.74
C SER A 5 4.93 11.44 -4.60
N VAL A 6 6.16 11.06 -4.27
CA VAL A 6 6.49 10.13 -3.20
C VAL A 6 7.20 10.92 -2.12
N TYR A 7 6.52 11.14 -1.00
CA TYR A 7 7.03 11.87 0.14
C TYR A 7 7.78 10.91 1.06
N ILE A 8 8.98 11.28 1.50
CA ILE A 8 9.86 10.44 2.30
C ILE A 8 10.35 11.24 3.51
N TRP A 9 10.16 10.66 4.69
CA TRP A 9 10.67 11.16 5.96
C TRP A 9 11.42 10.05 6.69
N SER A 10 12.31 10.44 7.59
CA SER A 10 13.03 9.51 8.45
C SER A 10 13.14 10.07 9.85
N ASN A 11 13.24 9.15 10.82
CA ASN A 11 13.39 9.48 12.22
C ASN A 11 14.42 8.56 12.85
N SER A 12 15.19 9.13 13.78
CA SER A 12 16.19 8.42 14.56
C SER A 12 15.58 7.46 15.59
N ASP A 13 14.28 7.58 15.83
CA ASP A 13 13.56 6.77 16.82
C ASP A 13 12.39 6.03 16.16
N ILE A 14 12.22 4.76 16.50
CA ILE A 14 11.05 3.95 16.16
C ILE A 14 9.89 4.38 17.08
N GLY A 15 8.87 5.02 16.51
CA GLY A 15 7.70 5.47 17.26
C GLY A 15 6.73 6.31 16.43
N ASP A 16 5.74 6.91 17.08
CA ASP A 16 4.69 7.68 16.41
C ASP A 16 5.17 9.04 15.90
N SER A 17 6.29 9.53 16.44
CA SER A 17 6.92 10.79 16.02
C SER A 17 7.19 10.84 14.52
N GLY A 18 7.49 9.70 13.89
CA GLY A 18 7.72 9.65 12.46
C GLY A 18 6.47 9.69 11.61
N LEU A 19 5.35 9.27 12.17
CA LEU A 19 4.05 9.34 11.48
C LEU A 19 3.52 10.77 11.46
N GLU A 20 3.88 11.63 12.42
CA GLU A 20 3.43 13.05 12.47
C GLU A 20 3.74 13.83 11.18
N SER A 21 4.76 13.42 10.43
CA SER A 21 5.07 14.02 9.13
C SER A 21 3.96 13.81 8.08
N LEU A 22 3.04 12.87 8.30
CA LEU A 22 1.87 12.59 7.45
C LEU A 22 0.72 13.58 7.70
N ARG A 23 0.72 14.32 8.81
CA ARG A 23 -0.40 15.20 9.20
C ARG A 23 -0.86 16.15 8.08
N PRO A 24 0.02 16.80 7.29
CA PRO A 24 -0.41 17.64 6.17
C PRO A 24 -1.16 16.86 5.07
N LEU A 25 -0.79 15.60 4.83
CA LEU A 25 -1.46 14.73 3.86
C LEU A 25 -2.80 14.20 4.37
N LEU A 26 -2.99 14.12 5.68
CA LEU A 26 -4.22 13.61 6.30
C LEU A 26 -5.24 14.71 6.61
N ALA A 27 -4.80 15.97 6.69
CA ALA A 27 -5.60 17.11 7.14
C ALA A 27 -6.90 17.36 6.34
N HIS A 28 -7.02 16.81 5.13
CA HIS A 28 -8.19 16.96 4.26
C HIS A 28 -9.09 15.72 4.21
N MET A 29 -8.73 14.64 4.91
CA MET A 29 -9.47 13.37 4.88
C MET A 29 -10.55 13.35 5.96
N SER A 30 -11.75 13.81 5.60
CA SER A 30 -12.92 13.87 6.48
C SER A 30 -13.91 12.73 6.22
N GLY A 31 -14.89 12.54 7.12
CA GLY A 31 -15.92 11.52 6.95
C GLY A 31 -15.42 10.11 7.23
N HIS A 32 -15.94 9.09 6.53
CA HIS A 32 -15.62 7.69 6.84
C HIS A 32 -14.30 7.26 6.19
N VAL A 33 -13.29 6.95 7.01
CA VAL A 33 -11.95 6.56 6.56
C VAL A 33 -11.69 5.09 6.87
N ALA A 34 -11.48 4.28 5.83
CA ALA A 34 -11.07 2.88 5.97
C ALA A 34 -9.53 2.80 5.96
N ILE A 35 -8.94 2.29 7.04
CA ILE A 35 -7.50 2.07 7.17
C ILE A 35 -7.22 0.58 7.05
N LEU A 36 -6.32 0.22 6.14
CA LEU A 36 -6.05 -1.15 5.72
C LEU A 36 -4.60 -1.51 6.07
N PRO A 37 -4.34 -2.14 7.24
CA PRO A 37 -3.00 -2.57 7.62
C PRO A 37 -2.57 -3.81 6.84
N SER A 38 -1.31 -3.84 6.41
CA SER A 38 -0.74 -4.97 5.67
C SER A 38 -0.50 -6.21 6.54
N ASN A 39 -0.24 -6.03 7.84
CA ASN A 39 -0.04 -7.13 8.80
C ASN A 39 -1.35 -7.85 9.16
N MET A 40 -2.50 -7.29 8.77
CA MET A 40 -3.85 -7.83 9.00
C MET A 40 -4.26 -7.87 10.48
N GLU A 41 -3.65 -7.04 11.33
CA GLU A 41 -3.93 -6.98 12.77
C GLU A 41 -4.80 -5.77 13.13
N HIS A 42 -5.70 -5.94 14.09
CA HIS A 42 -6.59 -4.87 14.55
C HIS A 42 -5.87 -3.85 15.44
N ASP A 43 -4.81 -4.29 16.08
CA ASP A 43 -3.95 -3.57 17.00
C ASP A 43 -2.63 -3.12 16.36
N ASP A 44 -2.58 -3.05 15.03
CA ASP A 44 -1.45 -2.46 14.30
C ASP A 44 -1.22 -1.01 14.77
N ALA A 45 -0.13 -0.81 15.52
CA ALA A 45 0.22 0.47 16.11
C ALA A 45 0.41 1.58 15.06
N ARG A 46 0.84 1.25 13.84
CA ARG A 46 1.05 2.22 12.77
C ARG A 46 -0.27 2.62 12.14
N ALA A 47 -1.18 1.68 11.93
CA ALA A 47 -2.53 1.97 11.51
C ALA A 47 -3.28 2.80 12.56
N GLN A 48 -3.09 2.51 13.85
CA GLN A 48 -3.62 3.33 14.96
C GLN A 48 -3.01 4.72 14.98
N GLY A 49 -1.70 4.85 14.80
CA GLY A 49 -1.03 6.15 14.70
C GLY A 49 -1.56 6.99 13.54
N VAL A 50 -1.73 6.39 12.36
CA VAL A 50 -2.38 7.04 11.21
C VAL A 50 -3.82 7.44 11.53
N ALA A 51 -4.59 6.57 12.20
CA ALA A 51 -5.96 6.86 12.61
C ALA A 51 -6.03 8.07 13.58
N GLY A 52 -5.11 8.14 14.54
CA GLY A 52 -5.04 9.21 15.54
C GLY A 52 -4.63 10.58 14.99
N MET A 53 -4.11 10.64 13.76
CA MET A 53 -3.73 11.89 13.10
C MET A 53 -4.80 12.45 12.15
N LEU A 54 -5.87 11.69 11.91
CA LEU A 54 -6.99 12.16 11.10
C LEU A 54 -7.71 13.32 11.82
N PRO A 55 -8.35 14.24 11.06
CA PRO A 55 -9.08 15.36 11.65
C PRO A 55 -10.26 14.88 12.50
N ASP A 56 -10.72 15.71 13.44
CA ASP A 56 -11.78 15.37 14.40
C ASP A 56 -13.13 15.00 13.73
N ASP A 57 -13.36 15.44 12.49
CA ASP A 57 -14.55 15.14 11.70
C ASP A 57 -14.42 13.85 10.87
N ALA A 58 -13.28 13.15 10.95
CA ALA A 58 -13.07 11.84 10.38
C ALA A 58 -13.48 10.73 11.36
N THR A 59 -14.18 9.73 10.85
CA THR A 59 -14.44 8.48 11.55
C THR A 59 -13.56 7.39 10.96
N ALA A 60 -12.47 7.07 11.65
CA ALA A 60 -11.50 6.08 11.23
C ALA A 60 -11.91 4.66 11.64
N HIS A 61 -11.77 3.70 10.72
CA HIS A 61 -11.95 2.29 11.00
C HIS A 61 -10.79 1.48 10.45
N ILE A 62 -10.05 0.83 11.34
CA ILE A 62 -9.05 -0.17 10.97
C ILE A 62 -9.79 -1.44 10.55
N LYS A 63 -9.68 -1.80 9.26
CA LYS A 63 -10.31 -2.98 8.70
C LYS A 63 -9.27 -4.07 8.51
N VAL A 64 -9.53 -5.23 9.10
CA VAL A 64 -8.76 -6.45 8.83
C VAL A 64 -9.58 -7.39 7.96
N PRO A 65 -8.92 -8.23 7.14
CA PRO A 65 -9.62 -9.17 6.31
C PRO A 65 -10.37 -10.20 7.14
N MET A 66 -11.52 -10.65 6.63
CA MET A 66 -12.25 -11.76 7.24
C MET A 66 -11.44 -13.06 7.14
N THR A 67 -11.21 -13.71 8.28
CA THR A 67 -10.43 -14.94 8.41
C THR A 67 -11.19 -16.03 9.19
N GLY A 68 -10.61 -17.23 9.25
CA GLY A 68 -11.06 -18.31 10.14
C GLY A 68 -12.50 -18.77 9.95
N THR A 69 -13.22 -18.94 11.06
CA THR A 69 -14.61 -19.45 11.08
C THR A 69 -15.59 -18.48 10.43
N ALA A 70 -15.37 -17.17 10.55
CA ALA A 70 -16.17 -16.14 9.87
C ALA A 70 -16.05 -16.29 8.35
N ALA A 71 -14.82 -16.39 7.83
CA ALA A 71 -14.60 -16.60 6.39
C ALA A 71 -15.26 -17.89 5.89
N ARG A 72 -15.23 -18.98 6.67
CA ARG A 72 -15.92 -20.24 6.33
C ARG A 72 -17.44 -20.08 6.28
N ARG A 73 -18.03 -19.33 7.22
CA ARG A 73 -19.49 -19.06 7.23
C ARG A 73 -19.93 -18.26 6.01
N ALA A 74 -19.07 -17.41 5.43
CA ALA A 74 -19.39 -16.64 4.22
C ALA A 74 -19.69 -17.52 3.01
N PHE A 75 -19.18 -18.76 2.99
CA PHE A 75 -19.51 -19.72 1.94
C PHE A 75 -20.92 -20.28 2.05
N LEU A 76 -21.47 -20.37 3.27
CA LEU A 76 -22.77 -20.99 3.54
C LEU A 76 -23.89 -19.94 3.63
N THR A 77 -23.62 -18.81 4.28
CA THR A 77 -24.62 -17.76 4.56
C THR A 77 -24.01 -16.38 4.36
N PRO A 78 -24.05 -15.82 3.13
CA PRO A 78 -23.41 -14.55 2.79
C PRO A 78 -23.94 -13.36 3.62
N SER A 79 -25.23 -13.37 3.95
CA SER A 79 -25.91 -12.29 4.69
C SER A 79 -25.54 -12.19 6.17
N VAL A 80 -24.91 -13.20 6.76
CA VAL A 80 -24.61 -13.25 8.19
C VAL A 80 -23.37 -12.44 8.57
N LEU A 81 -22.59 -11.97 7.58
CA LEU A 81 -21.23 -11.46 7.80
C LEU A 81 -21.05 -10.01 7.35
N GLY A 82 -22.15 -9.25 7.31
CA GLY A 82 -22.17 -7.87 6.86
C GLY A 82 -22.63 -7.75 5.41
N HIS A 83 -22.75 -6.50 4.97
CA HIS A 83 -23.16 -6.17 3.63
C HIS A 83 -21.96 -6.14 2.69
N TRP A 84 -22.15 -6.67 1.49
CA TRP A 84 -21.15 -6.75 0.45
C TRP A 84 -21.62 -6.00 -0.79
N ILE A 85 -20.71 -5.31 -1.45
CA ILE A 85 -20.99 -4.47 -2.61
C ILE A 85 -20.07 -4.86 -3.74
N ASP A 86 -20.64 -5.07 -4.92
CA ASP A 86 -19.88 -5.28 -6.14
C ASP A 86 -19.36 -3.95 -6.67
N ARG A 87 -18.06 -3.90 -6.93
CA ARG A 87 -17.36 -2.81 -7.61
C ARG A 87 -16.89 -3.31 -8.97
N PRO A 88 -17.18 -2.57 -10.06
CA PRO A 88 -16.76 -3.00 -11.39
C PRO A 88 -15.24 -3.00 -11.49
N VAL A 89 -14.70 -3.97 -12.23
CA VAL A 89 -13.31 -3.94 -12.71
C VAL A 89 -13.30 -3.14 -14.00
N LEU A 90 -12.40 -2.16 -14.10
CA LEU A 90 -12.43 -1.18 -15.18
C LEU A 90 -11.71 -1.62 -16.46
N ALA A 91 -11.11 -2.81 -16.48
CA ALA A 91 -10.43 -3.33 -17.67
C ALA A 91 -11.37 -4.04 -18.63
N ALA A 92 -11.25 -3.74 -19.93
CA ALA A 92 -12.03 -4.39 -20.98
C ALA A 92 -11.64 -5.87 -21.19
N ASP A 93 -10.40 -6.23 -20.89
CA ASP A 93 -9.84 -7.58 -21.01
C ASP A 93 -9.78 -8.32 -19.66
N ALA A 94 -10.41 -7.78 -18.61
CA ALA A 94 -10.34 -8.36 -17.27
C ALA A 94 -10.97 -9.74 -17.20
N THR A 95 -10.34 -10.64 -16.45
CA THR A 95 -10.89 -11.96 -16.13
C THR A 95 -12.11 -11.88 -15.20
N MET A 96 -12.19 -10.80 -14.41
CA MET A 96 -13.29 -10.51 -13.50
C MET A 96 -14.07 -9.28 -13.98
N SER A 97 -15.41 -9.35 -14.00
CA SER A 97 -16.25 -8.19 -14.30
C SER A 97 -16.45 -7.27 -13.10
N ALA A 98 -16.41 -7.83 -11.89
CA ALA A 98 -16.59 -7.11 -10.65
C ALA A 98 -15.89 -7.80 -9.47
N VAL A 99 -15.54 -6.99 -8.48
CA VAL A 99 -14.98 -7.40 -7.19
C VAL A 99 -16.00 -7.10 -6.09
N THR A 100 -16.29 -8.10 -5.27
CA THR A 100 -17.22 -8.00 -4.15
C THR A 100 -16.43 -7.60 -2.89
N LEU A 101 -16.67 -6.38 -2.40
CA LEU A 101 -16.00 -5.79 -1.25
C LEU A 101 -16.94 -5.63 -0.05
N PRO A 102 -16.42 -5.61 1.19
CA PRO A 102 -17.19 -5.18 2.36
C PRO A 102 -17.76 -3.77 2.14
N GLN A 103 -19.02 -3.54 2.52
CA GLN A 103 -19.71 -2.26 2.29
C GLN A 103 -18.96 -1.08 2.90
N ASP A 104 -18.43 -1.24 4.10
CA ASP A 104 -17.68 -0.22 4.83
C ASP A 104 -16.40 0.21 4.09
N ILE A 105 -15.67 -0.73 3.49
CA ILE A 105 -14.53 -0.44 2.62
C ILE A 105 -15.01 0.17 1.30
N ALA A 106 -16.03 -0.44 0.69
CA ALA A 106 -16.54 -0.02 -0.61
C ALA A 106 -17.08 1.42 -0.56
N GLN A 107 -17.76 1.82 0.52
CA GLN A 107 -18.40 3.12 0.66
C GLN A 107 -17.58 4.15 1.45
N ALA A 108 -16.38 3.80 1.91
CA ALA A 108 -15.52 4.76 2.59
C ALA A 108 -15.25 6.00 1.73
N SER A 109 -15.29 7.16 2.37
CA SER A 109 -14.88 8.44 1.77
C SER A 109 -13.41 8.38 1.37
N HIS A 110 -12.58 7.80 2.26
CA HIS A 110 -11.15 7.63 2.02
C HIS A 110 -10.68 6.21 2.37
N ARG A 111 -9.73 5.67 1.61
CA ARG A 111 -9.07 4.39 1.82
C ARG A 111 -7.58 4.61 1.94
N ILE A 112 -7.05 4.36 3.14
CA ILE A 112 -5.63 4.49 3.45
C ILE A 112 -5.06 3.08 3.61
N VAL A 113 -3.98 2.78 2.88
CA VAL A 113 -3.19 1.57 3.09
C VAL A 113 -2.02 1.89 4.00
N VAL A 114 -1.79 1.06 5.01
CA VAL A 114 -0.63 1.15 5.90
C VAL A 114 0.16 -0.13 5.77
N LEU A 115 1.31 -0.04 5.13
CA LEU A 115 2.22 -1.16 4.88
C LEU A 115 3.44 -1.04 5.77
N THR A 116 3.74 -2.08 6.54
CA THR A 116 5.02 -2.18 7.26
C THR A 116 5.97 -3.08 6.49
N VAL A 117 7.20 -2.61 6.26
CA VAL A 117 8.29 -3.36 5.59
C VAL A 117 9.44 -3.51 6.57
N ASP A 118 9.66 -4.72 7.06
CA ASP A 118 10.80 -5.09 7.89
C ASP A 118 11.32 -6.49 7.51
N GLU A 119 12.33 -6.96 8.23
CA GLU A 119 12.97 -8.27 7.99
C GLU A 119 12.06 -9.48 8.30
N TRP A 120 10.97 -9.26 9.05
CA TRP A 120 10.04 -10.29 9.52
C TRP A 120 8.86 -10.44 8.56
N TYR A 121 8.35 -9.35 7.98
CA TYR A 121 7.26 -9.34 7.00
C TYR A 121 7.78 -9.55 5.56
N ARG A 122 8.31 -10.76 5.31
CA ARG A 122 9.16 -11.10 4.14
C ARG A 122 8.51 -11.11 2.74
N PRO A 123 7.23 -11.46 2.49
CA PRO A 123 6.70 -11.46 1.11
C PRO A 123 5.37 -10.70 0.92
N GLY A 124 5.05 -9.73 1.77
CA GLY A 124 3.80 -8.99 1.65
C GLY A 124 2.58 -9.71 2.25
N PRO A 125 1.36 -9.21 1.98
CA PRO A 125 0.97 -8.47 0.79
C PRO A 125 1.54 -7.05 0.72
N PHE A 126 1.93 -6.65 -0.50
CA PHE A 126 2.23 -5.25 -0.84
C PHE A 126 0.97 -4.53 -1.30
N ILE A 127 1.13 -3.32 -1.83
CA ILE A 127 0.05 -2.38 -2.09
C ILE A 127 -0.95 -2.95 -3.09
N LEU A 128 -0.50 -3.50 -4.21
CA LEU A 128 -1.38 -4.01 -5.27
C LEU A 128 -1.99 -5.38 -4.93
N ASP A 129 -1.34 -6.18 -4.08
CA ASP A 129 -1.87 -7.47 -3.62
C ASP A 129 -2.82 -7.35 -2.43
N LEU A 130 -2.75 -6.24 -1.68
CA LEU A 130 -3.49 -6.08 -0.43
C LEU A 130 -5.02 -6.19 -0.60
N PRO A 131 -5.67 -5.58 -1.61
CA PRO A 131 -7.12 -5.68 -1.77
C PRO A 131 -7.62 -7.11 -1.93
N ALA A 132 -6.82 -8.02 -2.51
CA ALA A 132 -7.17 -9.43 -2.63
C ALA A 132 -7.42 -10.10 -1.26
N ARG A 133 -6.91 -9.51 -0.18
CA ARG A 133 -7.19 -9.94 1.20
C ARG A 133 -8.55 -9.47 1.69
N PHE A 134 -9.12 -8.40 1.14
CA PHE A 134 -10.37 -7.81 1.59
C PHE A 134 -11.59 -8.26 0.77
N ILE A 135 -11.39 -8.79 -0.43
CA ILE A 135 -12.50 -9.30 -1.26
C ILE A 135 -13.25 -10.45 -0.61
N HIS A 136 -14.48 -10.69 -1.09
CA HIS A 136 -15.34 -11.76 -0.62
C HIS A 136 -14.62 -13.12 -0.62
N PRO A 137 -14.74 -13.95 0.44
CA PRO A 137 -13.98 -15.20 0.57
C PRO A 137 -14.08 -16.16 -0.63
N ARG A 138 -15.24 -16.20 -1.30
CA ARG A 138 -15.42 -16.98 -2.54
C ARG A 138 -14.53 -16.49 -3.69
N GLN A 139 -14.40 -15.18 -3.88
CA GLN A 139 -13.53 -14.62 -4.91
C GLN A 139 -12.05 -14.77 -4.53
N ARG A 140 -11.72 -14.65 -3.24
CA ARG A 140 -10.36 -14.91 -2.74
C ARG A 140 -9.91 -16.34 -3.05
N MET A 141 -10.78 -17.34 -2.86
CA MET A 141 -10.47 -18.72 -3.24
C MET A 141 -10.26 -18.91 -4.74
N ARG A 142 -11.01 -18.19 -5.58
CA ARG A 142 -10.81 -18.21 -7.04
C ARG A 142 -9.46 -17.61 -7.42
N LEU A 143 -9.10 -16.47 -6.82
CA LEU A 143 -7.79 -15.86 -7.00
C LEU A 143 -6.66 -16.80 -6.57
N LEU A 144 -6.79 -17.47 -5.41
CA LEU A 144 -5.83 -18.47 -4.96
C LEU A 144 -5.75 -19.70 -5.88
N ALA A 145 -6.81 -20.05 -6.58
CA ALA A 145 -6.80 -21.15 -7.55
C ALA A 145 -6.28 -20.75 -8.94
N SER A 146 -6.15 -19.46 -9.23
CA SER A 146 -5.67 -18.96 -10.52
C SER A 146 -4.19 -19.27 -10.74
N SER A 147 -3.83 -19.61 -11.98
CA SER A 147 -2.43 -19.70 -12.44
C SER A 147 -1.79 -18.31 -12.63
N GLU A 148 -2.60 -17.27 -12.79
CA GLU A 148 -2.18 -15.89 -13.09
C GLU A 148 -2.45 -14.97 -11.89
N ARG A 149 -2.09 -15.43 -10.68
CA ARG A 149 -2.48 -14.75 -9.44
C ARG A 149 -2.11 -13.26 -9.41
N GLY A 150 -0.93 -12.90 -9.91
CA GLY A 150 -0.48 -11.50 -9.94
C GLY A 150 -1.34 -10.64 -10.87
N ALA A 151 -1.67 -11.15 -12.06
CA ALA A 151 -2.53 -10.42 -13.00
C ALA A 151 -3.94 -10.20 -12.41
N VAL A 152 -4.52 -11.24 -11.80
CA VAL A 152 -5.83 -11.14 -11.15
C VAL A 152 -5.78 -10.22 -9.91
N ALA A 153 -4.66 -10.18 -9.18
CA ALA A 153 -4.50 -9.25 -8.06
C ALA A 153 -4.52 -7.79 -8.51
N ALA A 154 -3.85 -7.46 -9.61
CA ALA A 154 -3.93 -6.12 -10.21
C ALA A 154 -5.35 -5.77 -10.69
N GLU A 155 -6.08 -6.71 -11.29
CA GLU A 155 -7.50 -6.52 -11.62
C GLU A 155 -8.34 -6.23 -10.37
N VAL A 156 -8.08 -6.96 -9.28
CA VAL A 156 -8.74 -6.73 -8.00
C VAL A 156 -8.40 -5.34 -7.45
N ALA A 157 -7.14 -4.93 -7.54
CA ALA A 157 -6.70 -3.59 -7.14
C ALA A 157 -7.35 -2.49 -7.99
N SER A 158 -7.67 -2.72 -9.25
CA SER A 158 -8.36 -1.74 -10.10
C SER A 158 -9.77 -1.39 -9.62
N ALA A 159 -10.43 -2.31 -8.90
CA ALA A 159 -11.72 -2.06 -8.26
C ALA A 159 -11.58 -1.28 -6.94
N PHE A 160 -10.35 -0.93 -6.56
CA PHE A 160 -9.98 -0.29 -5.31
C PHE A 160 -9.32 1.05 -5.57
N VAL A 161 -9.90 2.14 -5.07
CA VAL A 161 -9.33 3.48 -5.20
C VAL A 161 -8.64 3.82 -3.88
N TYR A 162 -7.31 3.85 -3.88
CA TYR A 162 -6.53 4.31 -2.73
C TYR A 162 -6.45 5.83 -2.73
N ASP A 163 -6.74 6.42 -1.58
CA ASP A 163 -6.55 7.85 -1.36
C ASP A 163 -5.10 8.12 -0.91
N LEU A 164 -4.52 7.20 -0.14
CA LEU A 164 -3.15 7.31 0.36
C LEU A 164 -2.57 5.92 0.65
N CYS A 165 -1.33 5.71 0.22
CA CYS A 165 -0.52 4.57 0.59
C CYS A 165 0.61 5.06 1.50
N VAL A 166 0.67 4.54 2.72
CA VAL A 166 1.70 4.80 3.71
C VAL A 166 2.54 3.54 3.85
N ILE A 167 3.86 3.67 3.70
CA ILE A 167 4.82 2.59 3.86
C ILE A 167 5.76 2.97 4.99
N VAL A 168 5.84 2.12 6.00
CA VAL A 168 6.72 2.29 7.15
C VAL A 168 7.79 1.23 7.06
N HIS A 169 9.01 1.64 6.76
CA HIS A 169 10.17 0.76 6.86
C HIS A 169 10.82 0.92 8.22
N ILE A 170 11.11 -0.21 8.88
CA ILE A 170 11.71 -0.25 10.21
C ILE A 170 13.03 -1.01 10.10
N ASP A 171 14.10 -0.35 10.53
CA ASP A 171 15.42 -0.94 10.72
C ASP A 171 15.62 -1.14 12.22
N VAL A 172 15.40 -2.37 12.67
CA VAL A 172 15.42 -2.73 14.10
C VAL A 172 16.84 -2.66 14.66
N ASP A 173 17.85 -2.97 13.84
CA ASP A 173 19.24 -2.99 14.24
C ASP A 173 19.78 -1.57 14.50
N GLU A 174 19.39 -0.62 13.65
CA GLU A 174 19.76 0.79 13.81
C GLU A 174 18.79 1.58 14.70
N GLY A 175 17.64 1.00 15.06
CA GLY A 175 16.60 1.66 15.84
C GLY A 175 15.93 2.81 15.09
N ARG A 176 15.87 2.73 13.76
CA ARG A 176 15.41 3.81 12.86
C ARG A 176 14.16 3.44 12.10
N GLN A 177 13.47 4.47 11.62
CA GLN A 177 12.31 4.29 10.74
C GLN A 177 12.31 5.27 9.58
N MET A 178 11.84 4.80 8.43
CA MET A 178 11.53 5.60 7.25
C MET A 178 10.03 5.51 6.95
N VAL A 179 9.40 6.66 6.76
CA VAL A 179 7.98 6.76 6.40
C VAL A 179 7.90 7.30 4.99
N ILE A 180 7.19 6.56 4.12
CA ILE A 180 6.96 6.92 2.73
C ILE A 180 5.45 7.08 2.53
N ALA A 181 5.04 8.10 1.80
CA ALA A 181 3.65 8.33 1.45
C ALA A 181 3.48 8.70 -0.02
N THR A 182 2.45 8.16 -0.65
CA THR A 182 2.07 8.49 -2.04
C THR A 182 0.59 8.18 -2.28
N THR A 183 -0.03 8.89 -3.21
CA THR A 183 -1.39 8.61 -3.67
C THR A 183 -1.41 7.70 -4.90
N ASP A 184 -0.24 7.32 -5.44
CA ASP A 184 -0.11 6.49 -6.63
C ASP A 184 0.20 5.03 -6.25
N ALA A 185 -0.68 4.11 -6.62
CA ALA A 185 -0.62 2.70 -6.24
C ALA A 185 0.63 1.99 -6.78
N ILE A 186 1.01 2.27 -8.03
CA ILE A 186 2.18 1.65 -8.66
C ILE A 186 3.46 2.21 -8.04
N ALA A 187 3.53 3.52 -7.82
CA ALA A 187 4.67 4.09 -7.11
C ALA A 187 4.82 3.48 -5.72
N ALA A 188 3.71 3.32 -4.97
CA ALA A 188 3.73 2.70 -3.66
C ALA A 188 4.21 1.23 -3.70
N GLU A 189 3.70 0.43 -4.64
CA GLU A 189 4.15 -0.95 -4.84
C GLU A 189 5.66 -1.01 -5.12
N LEU A 190 6.14 -0.20 -6.05
CA LEU A 190 7.56 -0.16 -6.42
C LEU A 190 8.46 0.23 -5.24
N MET A 191 8.03 1.19 -4.42
CA MET A 191 8.74 1.56 -3.18
C MET A 191 8.79 0.40 -2.20
N ALA A 192 7.66 -0.29 -2.01
CA ALA A 192 7.58 -1.46 -1.14
C ALA A 192 8.48 -2.61 -1.59
N LEU A 193 8.50 -2.90 -2.90
CA LEU A 193 9.35 -3.92 -3.51
C LEU A 193 10.84 -3.60 -3.29
N ALA A 194 11.25 -2.37 -3.58
CA ALA A 194 12.65 -1.94 -3.42
C ALA A 194 13.09 -1.97 -1.94
N LEU A 195 12.24 -1.51 -1.02
CA LEU A 195 12.53 -1.56 0.43
C LEU A 195 12.60 -3.00 0.95
N SER A 196 11.74 -3.89 0.45
CA SER A 196 11.75 -5.30 0.84
C SER A 196 13.02 -6.02 0.37
N GLU A 197 13.52 -5.71 -0.83
CA GLU A 197 14.82 -6.22 -1.31
C GLU A 197 15.98 -5.72 -0.43
N LEU A 198 15.96 -4.43 -0.05
CA LEU A 198 16.96 -3.87 0.84
C LEU A 198 16.95 -4.56 2.21
N ALA A 199 15.77 -4.68 2.83
CA ALA A 199 15.59 -5.30 4.14
C ALA A 199 16.00 -6.78 4.16
N THR A 200 15.87 -7.49 3.04
CA THR A 200 16.23 -8.91 2.99
C THR A 200 17.69 -9.15 2.59
N GLY A 201 18.37 -8.15 2.01
CA GLY A 201 19.70 -8.32 1.40
C GLY A 201 19.74 -9.31 0.25
N VAL A 202 18.58 -9.82 -0.21
CA VAL A 202 18.45 -10.82 -1.25
C VAL A 202 17.68 -10.20 -2.42
N PRO A 203 18.31 -10.01 -3.59
CA PRO A 203 17.59 -9.59 -4.79
C PRO A 203 16.45 -10.59 -5.08
N ARG A 204 15.27 -10.11 -5.50
CA ARG A 204 14.15 -10.97 -5.92
C ARG A 204 14.38 -11.60 -7.29
N GLY A 205 15.53 -12.26 -7.47
CA GLY A 205 16.00 -12.79 -8.74
C GLY A 205 16.58 -11.71 -9.66
N PHE A 206 16.61 -12.01 -10.96
CA PHE A 206 17.09 -11.09 -12.00
C PHE A 206 16.05 -10.05 -12.41
N THR A 207 14.81 -10.21 -11.94
CA THR A 207 13.65 -9.41 -12.35
C THR A 207 13.62 -8.09 -11.57
N GLY A 208 13.48 -6.97 -12.28
CA GLY A 208 13.31 -5.65 -11.66
C GLY A 208 11.91 -5.44 -11.06
N PRO A 209 11.70 -4.48 -10.13
CA PRO A 209 10.37 -4.14 -9.64
C PRO A 209 9.38 -3.79 -10.75
N TRP A 210 9.87 -3.19 -11.85
CA TRP A 210 9.08 -2.89 -13.06
C TRP A 210 8.69 -4.13 -13.87
N GLU A 211 9.43 -5.22 -13.72
CA GLU A 211 9.18 -6.48 -14.42
C GLU A 211 8.32 -7.45 -13.59
N ASP A 212 7.92 -7.04 -12.38
CA ASP A 212 6.96 -7.78 -11.58
C ASP A 212 5.61 -7.88 -12.31
N LEU A 213 5.04 -9.08 -12.39
CA LEU A 213 3.81 -9.34 -13.14
C LEU A 213 2.61 -8.52 -12.62
N VAL A 214 2.54 -8.27 -11.32
CA VAL A 214 1.49 -7.42 -10.73
C VAL A 214 1.66 -5.97 -11.19
N VAL A 215 2.90 -5.48 -11.22
CA VAL A 215 3.21 -4.11 -11.67
C VAL A 215 2.95 -3.94 -13.16
N GLN A 216 3.36 -4.90 -13.99
CA GLN A 216 3.10 -4.89 -15.43
C GLN A 216 1.59 -4.85 -15.70
N ARG A 217 0.83 -5.73 -15.05
CA ARG A 217 -0.63 -5.73 -15.21
C ARG A 217 -1.25 -4.44 -14.69
N ALA A 218 -0.83 -3.91 -13.54
CA ALA A 218 -1.32 -2.63 -13.03
C ALA A 218 -1.02 -1.46 -13.97
N THR A 219 0.11 -1.51 -14.69
CA THR A 219 0.49 -0.54 -15.72
C THR A 219 -0.45 -0.61 -16.92
N GLU A 220 -0.77 -1.81 -17.40
CA GLU A 220 -1.77 -2.03 -18.47
C GLU A 220 -3.15 -1.53 -18.07
N LEU A 221 -3.49 -1.63 -16.78
CA LEU A 221 -4.73 -1.15 -16.18
C LEU A 221 -4.70 0.36 -15.83
N GLU A 222 -3.62 1.07 -16.16
CA GLU A 222 -3.42 2.50 -15.91
C GLU A 222 -3.58 2.93 -14.43
N LEU A 223 -3.32 2.02 -13.49
CA LEU A 223 -3.58 2.25 -12.05
C LEU A 223 -2.66 3.32 -11.44
N GLY A 224 -1.52 3.60 -12.07
CA GLY A 224 -0.53 4.51 -11.51
C GLY A 224 0.39 5.10 -12.57
N VAL A 225 1.62 5.39 -12.16
CA VAL A 225 2.73 5.70 -13.06
C VAL A 225 3.06 4.51 -13.94
N VAL A 226 3.54 4.80 -15.15
CA VAL A 226 3.93 3.81 -16.15
C VAL A 226 5.42 3.87 -16.47
N LEU A 227 6.12 4.93 -16.05
CA LEU A 227 7.54 5.13 -16.33
C LEU A 227 8.27 5.74 -15.12
N PRO A 228 9.56 5.42 -14.91
CA PRO A 228 10.36 5.95 -13.80
C PRO A 228 10.39 7.49 -13.71
N GLN A 229 10.51 8.19 -14.84
CA GLN A 229 10.55 9.66 -14.85
C GLN A 229 9.26 10.35 -14.39
N GLN A 230 8.18 9.58 -14.20
CA GLN A 230 6.92 10.10 -13.66
C GLN A 230 6.91 10.11 -12.13
N ILE A 231 7.86 9.44 -11.47
CA ILE A 231 7.99 9.42 -10.01
C ILE A 231 8.90 10.57 -9.58
N ARG A 232 8.42 11.39 -8.65
CA ARG A 232 9.19 12.45 -7.99
C ARG A 232 9.38 12.10 -6.54
N LEU A 233 10.63 12.03 -6.11
CA LEU A 233 10.97 11.83 -4.69
C LEU A 233 11.04 13.20 -4.01
N ILE A 234 10.26 13.34 -2.95
CA ILE A 234 10.14 14.55 -2.15
C ILE A 234 10.61 14.20 -0.74
N VAL A 235 11.79 14.66 -0.35
CA VAL A 235 12.44 14.26 0.91
C VAL A 235 12.30 15.38 1.93
N GLY A 236 11.81 15.05 3.13
CA GLY A 236 11.51 16.01 4.19
C GLY A 236 12.27 15.79 5.49
N GLY A 237 12.38 16.88 6.26
CA GLY A 237 12.90 16.85 7.62
C GLY A 237 14.34 16.37 7.71
N ALA A 238 14.63 15.56 8.73
CA ALA A 238 15.97 15.02 8.98
C ALA A 238 16.48 14.12 7.84
N ALA A 239 15.58 13.49 7.06
CA ALA A 239 15.94 12.56 6.00
C ALA A 239 16.84 13.15 4.93
N ALA A 240 16.66 14.42 4.60
CA ALA A 240 17.45 15.09 3.56
C ALA A 240 18.93 15.26 3.94
N ASN A 241 19.24 15.23 5.24
CA ASN A 241 20.59 15.44 5.77
C ASN A 241 21.16 14.21 6.49
N ASP A 242 20.40 13.12 6.60
CA ASP A 242 20.80 11.90 7.28
C ASP A 242 21.43 10.89 6.30
N PRO A 243 22.70 10.49 6.49
CA PRO A 243 23.39 9.57 5.58
C PRO A 243 22.70 8.21 5.41
N TRP A 244 22.11 7.66 6.48
CA TRP A 244 21.36 6.39 6.42
C TRP A 244 20.16 6.52 5.50
N SER A 245 19.34 7.56 5.72
CA SER A 245 18.17 7.88 4.90
C SER A 245 18.54 8.09 3.43
N MET A 246 19.60 8.85 3.17
CA MET A 246 20.05 9.13 1.80
C MET A 246 20.59 7.88 1.10
N GLY A 247 21.26 6.98 1.83
CA GLY A 247 21.68 5.69 1.29
C GLY A 247 20.50 4.83 0.85
N MET A 248 19.45 4.77 1.67
CA MET A 248 18.20 4.08 1.35
C MET A 248 17.45 4.70 0.16
N ILE A 249 17.30 6.03 0.16
CA ILE A 249 16.66 6.78 -0.92
C ILE A 249 17.40 6.54 -2.24
N GLU A 250 18.73 6.57 -2.21
CA GLU A 250 19.55 6.31 -3.39
C GLU A 250 19.42 4.86 -3.87
N HIS A 251 19.36 3.89 -2.95
CA HIS A 251 19.10 2.48 -3.29
C HIS A 251 17.77 2.35 -4.04
N VAL A 252 16.69 2.87 -3.46
CA VAL A 252 15.35 2.86 -4.05
C VAL A 252 15.35 3.56 -5.41
N ARG A 253 15.95 4.75 -5.50
CA ARG A 253 16.05 5.52 -6.74
C ARG A 253 16.74 4.73 -7.84
N MET A 254 17.88 4.13 -7.54
CA MET A 254 18.66 3.32 -8.48
C MET A 254 17.89 2.08 -8.90
N ARG A 255 17.25 1.39 -7.94
CA ARG A 255 16.52 0.16 -8.20
C ARG A 255 15.29 0.38 -9.10
N LEU A 256 14.65 1.53 -8.94
CA LEU A 256 13.48 1.94 -9.73
C LEU A 256 13.83 2.70 -11.01
N GLY A 257 15.12 2.97 -11.27
CA GLY A 257 15.55 3.75 -12.44
C GLY A 257 15.06 5.21 -12.43
N ILE A 258 14.78 5.77 -11.25
CA ILE A 258 14.27 7.14 -11.11
C ILE A 258 15.42 8.13 -11.37
N PRO A 259 15.24 9.15 -12.25
CA PRO A 259 16.26 10.18 -12.47
C PRO A 259 16.67 10.92 -11.19
N LYS A 260 17.86 11.52 -11.16
CA LYS A 260 18.43 12.18 -9.96
C LYS A 260 17.72 13.48 -9.50
N HIS A 261 16.47 13.69 -9.87
CA HIS A 261 15.69 14.85 -9.45
C HIS A 261 15.06 14.62 -8.09
N ILE A 262 15.83 14.87 -7.02
CA ILE A 262 15.32 14.88 -5.64
C ILE A 262 14.92 16.32 -5.31
N ALA A 263 13.66 16.53 -4.95
CA ALA A 263 13.18 17.80 -4.43
C ALA A 263 13.17 17.76 -2.89
N ASN A 264 13.68 18.81 -2.25
CA ASN A 264 13.57 18.97 -0.81
C ASN A 264 12.19 19.56 -0.47
N LEU A 265 11.55 19.06 0.59
CA LEU A 265 10.43 19.78 1.20
C LEU A 265 10.95 21.11 1.77
N PRO A 266 10.19 22.21 1.61
CA PRO A 266 10.48 23.46 2.30
C PRO A 266 10.41 23.30 3.83
#